data_AF-A0A9X9LFQ7-F1
#
_entry.id   AF-A0A9X9LFQ7-F1
#
_cell.length_a   1.000
_cell.length_b   1.000
_cell.length_c   1.000
_cell.angle_alpha   90.00
_cell.angle_beta   90.00
_cell.angle_gamma   90.00
#
_symmetry.space_group_name_H-M   'P 1'
#
loop_
_entity.id
_entity.type
_entity.pdbx_description
1 polymer ?
#
loop_
_entity_poly.entity_id
_entity_poly.type
_entity_poly.pdbx_seq_one_letter_code
_entity_poly.pdbx_strand_id
1 'polypeptide(L)'
;VTLSVPSQVLKAPQGTPRIREIYTPINWVDCGYGLRTRQQSLLLIAGFLRAGTVFFTRCHLVYFWYRLTREQKLGFEAAYRTGCECEIQPCLICRRDCPQPDFRECVWKQKDCDYKIWEGNHSQYSVCVPSMTGNCEWTPIQKNYQYHTPTPVASLLTQTKMTY
;
A
#
# COMPACT_ATOMS: atom_id res chain seq x y z
N VAL A 1 -18.13 7.29 23.45
CA VAL A 1 -18.58 8.13 22.32
C VAL A 1 -18.21 7.42 21.03
N THR A 2 -19.15 6.71 20.43
CA THR A 2 -19.00 6.03 19.15
C THR A 2 -19.10 7.08 18.04
N LEU A 3 -17.94 7.60 17.60
CA LEU A 3 -17.89 8.44 16.41
C LEU A 3 -17.89 7.52 15.20
N SER A 4 -18.96 7.53 14.41
CA SER A 4 -18.98 6.93 13.08
C SER A 4 -17.99 7.70 12.20
N VAL A 5 -16.75 7.25 12.15
CA VAL A 5 -15.74 7.85 11.28
C VAL A 5 -16.07 7.44 9.85
N PRO A 6 -16.36 8.36 8.91
CA PRO A 6 -16.39 8.00 7.50
C PRO A 6 -14.99 7.50 7.12
N SER A 7 -14.92 6.23 6.73
CA SER A 7 -13.70 5.55 6.31
C SER A 7 -13.90 4.98 4.91
N GLN A 8 -12.87 5.13 4.08
CA GLN A 8 -12.80 4.47 2.78
C GLN A 8 -11.85 3.28 2.91
N VAL A 9 -12.31 2.10 2.51
CA VAL A 9 -11.48 0.90 2.48
C VAL A 9 -10.87 0.79 1.08
N LEU A 10 -9.54 0.92 0.99
CA LEU A 10 -8.80 0.79 -0.27
C LEU A 10 -8.40 -0.66 -0.57
N LYS A 11 -8.17 -1.47 0.48
CA LYS A 11 -7.81 -2.88 0.39
C LYS A 11 -8.30 -3.65 1.62
N ALA A 12 -9.07 -4.70 1.39
CA ALA A 12 -9.45 -5.70 2.40
C ALA A 12 -9.87 -7.01 1.69
N PRO A 13 -9.84 -8.16 2.38
CA PRO A 13 -10.43 -9.39 1.86
C PRO A 13 -11.90 -9.21 1.45
N GLN A 14 -12.33 -9.95 0.43
CA GLN A 14 -13.74 -9.96 0.03
C GLN A 14 -14.63 -10.41 1.21
N GLY A 15 -15.79 -9.78 1.36
CA GLY A 15 -16.71 -10.06 2.47
C GLY A 15 -16.29 -9.45 3.81
N THR A 16 -15.24 -8.62 3.85
CA THR A 16 -14.87 -7.89 5.09
C THR A 16 -16.04 -7.00 5.54
N PRO A 17 -16.53 -7.15 6.78
CA PRO A 17 -17.58 -6.29 7.32
C PRO A 17 -17.14 -4.82 7.37
N ARG A 18 -18.10 -3.91 7.49
CA ARG A 18 -17.81 -2.49 7.68
C ARG A 18 -16.95 -2.29 8.93
N ILE A 19 -15.73 -1.76 8.74
CA ILE A 19 -14.80 -1.44 9.82
C ILE A 19 -15.34 -0.26 10.61
N ARG A 20 -15.69 -0.49 11.89
CA ARG A 20 -16.19 0.54 12.82
C ARG A 20 -15.12 1.01 13.80
N GLU A 21 -14.19 0.13 14.13
CA GLU A 21 -13.20 0.32 15.17
C GLU A 21 -11.85 -0.18 14.69
N ILE A 22 -10.80 0.51 15.13
CA ILE A 22 -9.41 0.18 14.86
C ILE A 22 -8.64 0.26 16.17
N TYR A 23 -7.67 -0.62 16.35
CA TYR A 23 -6.95 -0.78 17.61
C TYR A 23 -5.45 -0.63 17.43
N THR A 24 -4.82 -0.07 18.45
CA THR A 24 -3.37 0.07 18.56
C THR A 24 -2.99 -0.13 20.03
N PRO A 25 -1.75 -0.56 20.33
CA PRO A 25 -1.28 -0.64 21.71
C PRO A 25 -1.44 0.70 22.45
N ILE A 26 -1.68 0.64 23.77
CA ILE A 26 -1.89 1.85 24.58
C ILE A 26 -0.57 2.60 24.76
N ASN A 27 0.52 1.86 25.01
CA ASN A 27 1.79 2.44 25.40
C ASN A 27 2.68 2.72 24.20
N TRP A 28 3.46 3.79 24.31
CA TRP A 28 4.44 4.18 23.30
C TRP A 28 5.53 3.12 23.08
N VAL A 29 5.97 2.45 24.16
CA VAL A 29 6.99 1.39 24.14
C VAL A 29 6.56 0.18 23.32
N ASP A 30 5.26 -0.10 23.27
CA ASP A 30 4.66 -1.17 22.47
C ASP A 30 4.29 -0.70 21.06
N CYS A 31 4.89 0.41 20.61
CA CYS A 31 4.59 1.05 19.33
C CYS A 31 3.13 1.54 19.20
N GLY A 32 2.49 1.87 20.33
CA GLY A 32 1.14 2.41 20.38
C GLY A 32 0.99 3.79 19.73
N TYR A 33 -0.05 3.98 18.92
CA TYR A 33 -0.33 5.27 18.27
C TYR A 33 -1.28 6.13 19.10
N GLY A 34 -0.76 7.20 19.69
CA GLY A 34 -1.58 8.21 20.38
C GLY A 34 -2.12 9.26 19.40
N LEU A 35 -3.45 9.43 19.36
CA LEU A 35 -4.09 10.52 18.64
C LEU A 35 -3.72 11.86 19.27
N ARG A 36 -2.87 12.64 18.60
CA ARG A 36 -2.36 13.93 19.12
C ARG A 36 -3.31 15.10 18.92
N THR A 37 -4.21 15.03 17.94
CA THR A 37 -5.17 16.10 17.65
C THR A 37 -6.56 15.50 17.40
N ARG A 38 -7.61 16.20 17.88
CA ARG A 38 -9.01 15.88 17.58
C ARG A 38 -9.48 16.45 16.24
N GLN A 39 -8.59 17.07 15.47
CA GLN A 39 -8.93 17.74 14.21
C GLN A 39 -9.05 16.74 13.06
N GLN A 40 -9.90 17.13 12.10
CA GLN A 40 -10.48 16.39 10.97
C GLN A 40 -9.49 15.88 9.90
N SER A 41 -8.25 15.58 10.25
CA SER A 41 -7.27 15.07 9.30
C SER A 41 -7.47 13.57 9.07
N LEU A 42 -7.91 13.21 7.86
CA LEU A 42 -8.04 11.84 7.40
C LEU A 42 -6.66 11.15 7.46
N LEU A 43 -6.62 9.97 8.08
CA LEU A 43 -5.43 9.13 8.17
C LEU A 43 -5.51 8.00 7.14
N LEU A 44 -4.40 7.76 6.46
CA LEU A 44 -4.14 6.50 5.78
C LEU A 44 -3.54 5.52 6.79
N ILE A 45 -4.15 4.36 6.92
CA ILE A 45 -3.72 3.31 7.84
C ILE A 45 -3.65 2.00 7.07
N ALA A 46 -2.48 1.36 7.07
CA ALA A 46 -2.34 -0.05 6.71
C ALA A 46 -2.06 -0.85 7.97
N GLY A 47 -2.78 -1.95 8.17
CA GLY A 47 -2.64 -2.79 9.35
C GLY A 47 -3.15 -4.20 9.09
N PHE A 48 -3.23 -5.00 10.14
CA PHE A 48 -3.73 -6.37 10.05
C PHE A 48 -5.22 -6.43 10.34
N LEU A 49 -5.97 -7.17 9.53
CA LEU A 49 -7.36 -7.49 9.79
C LEU A 49 -7.44 -8.82 10.56
N ARG A 50 -8.05 -8.83 11.74
CA ARG A 50 -8.29 -10.03 12.56
C ARG A 50 -9.74 -10.02 13.03
N ALA A 51 -10.50 -11.05 12.66
CA ALA A 51 -11.92 -11.21 13.04
C ALA A 51 -12.78 -9.95 12.79
N GLY A 52 -12.59 -9.28 11.65
CA GLY A 52 -13.34 -8.06 11.28
C GLY A 52 -12.81 -6.76 11.89
N THR A 53 -11.74 -6.83 12.66
CA THR A 53 -11.14 -5.70 13.37
C THR A 53 -9.75 -5.38 12.83
N VAL A 54 -9.44 -4.09 12.63
CA VAL A 54 -8.10 -3.66 12.19
C VAL A 54 -7.21 -3.37 13.39
N PHE A 55 -6.03 -3.98 13.40
CA PHE A 55 -4.97 -3.74 14.36
C PHE A 55 -3.76 -3.10 13.65
N PHE A 56 -3.25 -2.02 14.21
CA PHE A 56 -2.07 -1.34 13.67
C PHE A 56 -1.17 -0.80 14.79
N THR A 57 0.06 -0.48 14.43
CA THR A 57 1.07 0.11 15.31
C THR A 57 1.75 1.26 14.59
N ARG A 58 2.57 2.02 15.31
CA ARG A 58 3.40 3.09 14.73
C ARG A 58 4.47 2.62 13.75
N CYS A 59 4.78 1.32 13.75
CA CYS A 59 5.70 0.72 12.77
C CYS A 59 5.01 0.35 11.46
N HIS A 60 3.68 0.30 11.47
CA HIS A 60 2.91 0.17 10.24
C HIS A 60 2.79 1.52 9.53
N LEU A 61 2.14 1.49 8.37
CA LEU A 61 1.84 2.69 7.61
C LEU A 61 0.73 3.48 8.30
N VAL A 62 1.10 4.60 8.91
CA VAL A 62 0.17 5.60 9.44
C VAL A 62 0.61 6.98 8.97
N TYR A 63 -0.19 7.62 8.11
CA TYR A 63 0.17 8.91 7.55
C TYR A 63 -1.05 9.80 7.30
N PHE A 64 -0.83 11.11 7.23
CA PHE A 64 -1.90 12.05 6.94
C PHE A 64 -2.24 12.05 5.45
N TRP A 65 -3.49 11.77 5.09
CA TRP A 65 -3.93 11.70 3.70
C TRP A 65 -3.68 13.01 2.94
N TYR A 66 -3.85 14.16 3.61
CA TYR A 66 -3.61 15.46 3.00
C TYR A 66 -2.14 15.74 2.66
N ARG A 67 -1.19 15.02 3.29
CA ARG A 67 0.25 15.15 3.02
C ARG A 67 0.74 14.24 1.90
N LEU A 68 -0.09 13.31 1.42
CA LEU A 68 0.27 12.47 0.29
C LEU A 68 0.26 13.28 -1.00
N THR A 69 1.25 13.02 -1.87
CA THR A 69 1.26 13.51 -3.25
C THR A 69 0.06 12.94 -4.02
N ARG A 70 -0.25 13.50 -5.19
CA ARG A 70 -1.29 12.96 -6.06
C ARG A 70 -0.96 11.53 -6.49
N GLU A 71 0.29 11.29 -6.83
CA GLU A 71 0.81 10.00 -7.28
C GLU A 71 0.77 8.95 -6.18
N GLN A 72 1.07 9.31 -4.92
CA GLN A 72 0.90 8.41 -3.78
C GLN A 72 -0.57 8.02 -3.57
N LYS A 73 -1.50 8.97 -3.68
CA LYS A 73 -2.95 8.69 -3.58
C LYS A 73 -3.39 7.73 -4.68
N LEU A 74 -3.02 7.99 -5.94
CA LEU A 74 -3.26 7.08 -7.07
C LEU A 74 -2.61 5.71 -6.87
N GLY A 75 -1.44 5.69 -6.22
CA GLY A 75 -0.76 4.48 -5.76
C GLY A 75 -1.68 3.63 -4.90
N PHE A 76 -2.17 4.16 -3.79
CA PHE A 76 -3.05 3.43 -2.88
C PHE A 76 -4.41 3.10 -3.49
N GLU A 77 -4.96 3.97 -4.32
CA GLU A 77 -6.27 3.78 -4.95
C GLU A 77 -6.25 2.72 -6.06
N ALA A 78 -5.15 2.60 -6.81
CA ALA A 78 -5.11 1.73 -7.99
C ALA A 78 -3.74 1.15 -8.35
N ALA A 79 -2.65 1.91 -8.30
CA ALA A 79 -1.40 1.49 -8.94
C ALA A 79 -0.61 0.46 -8.13
N TYR A 80 -0.56 0.55 -6.79
CA TYR A 80 0.26 -0.34 -5.97
C TYR A 80 -0.20 -1.81 -6.00
N ARG A 81 -1.45 -2.10 -6.40
CA ARG A 81 -1.92 -3.49 -6.50
C ARG A 81 -1.25 -4.26 -7.63
N THR A 82 -0.80 -3.59 -8.69
CA THR A 82 -0.13 -4.25 -9.84
C THR A 82 1.31 -4.64 -9.53
N GLY A 83 1.89 -4.04 -8.47
CA GLY A 83 3.25 -4.33 -8.02
C GLY A 83 3.33 -5.38 -6.91
N CYS A 84 2.22 -5.98 -6.48
CA CYS A 84 2.22 -6.89 -5.32
C CYS A 84 3.01 -8.19 -5.53
N GLU A 85 3.38 -8.53 -6.78
CA GLU A 85 4.27 -9.66 -7.10
C GLU A 85 5.77 -9.28 -7.07
N CYS A 86 6.07 -7.99 -7.00
CA CYS A 86 7.41 -7.45 -6.87
C CYS A 86 7.74 -7.12 -5.41
N GLU A 87 9.02 -7.20 -5.06
CA GLU A 87 9.55 -6.84 -3.77
C GLU A 87 10.30 -5.51 -3.83
N ILE A 88 10.12 -4.67 -2.82
CA ILE A 88 10.90 -3.44 -2.67
C ILE A 88 12.04 -3.74 -1.72
N GLN A 89 13.27 -3.67 -2.22
CA GLN A 89 14.46 -3.88 -1.43
C GLN A 89 14.97 -2.54 -0.86
N PRO A 90 14.78 -2.24 0.44
CA PRO A 90 15.19 -0.97 1.02
C PRO A 90 16.70 -0.80 1.04
N CYS A 91 17.22 0.24 0.39
CA CYS A 91 18.59 0.71 0.53
C CYS A 91 18.62 2.00 1.36
N LEU A 92 18.48 1.84 2.67
CA LEU A 92 18.37 2.93 3.65
C LEU A 92 19.66 3.18 4.42
N ILE A 93 20.81 2.66 3.98
CA ILE A 93 22.11 2.95 4.60
C ILE A 93 23.03 3.53 3.54
N CYS A 94 22.98 4.85 3.41
CA CYS A 94 23.75 5.64 2.45
C CYS A 94 25.26 5.40 2.43
N ARG A 95 25.85 5.03 3.58
CA ARG A 95 27.29 4.77 3.69
C ARG A 95 27.70 3.41 3.15
N ARG A 96 26.74 2.59 2.72
CA ARG A 96 26.97 1.27 2.13
C ARG A 96 26.47 1.27 0.70
N ASP A 97 27.10 0.46 -0.13
CA ASP A 97 26.58 0.17 -1.45
C ASP A 97 25.21 -0.50 -1.32
N CYS A 98 24.29 -0.12 -2.21
CA CYS A 98 23.01 -0.78 -2.28
C CYS A 98 23.18 -2.20 -2.83
N PRO A 99 22.35 -3.16 -2.37
CA PRO A 99 22.33 -4.48 -2.99
C PRO A 99 22.00 -4.37 -4.48
N GLN A 100 22.50 -5.32 -5.27
CA GLN A 100 22.02 -5.49 -6.64
C GLN A 100 20.61 -6.11 -6.58
N PRO A 101 19.62 -5.58 -7.31
CA PRO A 101 18.28 -6.16 -7.34
C PRO A 101 18.31 -7.53 -8.02
N ASP A 102 17.56 -8.49 -7.49
CA ASP A 102 17.15 -9.69 -8.24
C ASP A 102 16.00 -9.36 -9.21
N PHE A 103 15.61 -10.31 -10.06
CA PHE A 103 14.58 -10.14 -11.10
C PHE A 103 13.21 -9.70 -10.57
N ARG A 104 12.89 -9.98 -9.31
CA ARG A 104 11.62 -9.58 -8.67
C ARG A 104 11.74 -8.36 -7.77
N GLU A 105 12.91 -7.73 -7.72
CA GLU A 105 13.18 -6.66 -6.77
C GLU A 105 13.35 -5.30 -7.43
N CYS A 106 12.83 -4.26 -6.79
CA CYS A 106 13.26 -2.89 -7.04
C CYS A 106 13.99 -2.33 -5.83
N VAL A 107 15.25 -1.93 -6.01
CA VAL A 107 16.03 -1.29 -4.94
C VAL A 107 15.51 0.12 -4.69
N TRP A 108 15.08 0.39 -3.46
CA TRP A 108 14.65 1.72 -3.04
C TRP A 108 15.79 2.48 -2.37
N LYS A 109 16.45 3.34 -3.15
CA LYS A 109 17.46 4.27 -2.65
C LYS A 109 16.83 5.62 -2.36
N GLN A 110 17.07 6.16 -1.16
CA GLN A 110 16.65 7.52 -0.83
C GLN A 110 17.67 8.56 -1.26
N LYS A 111 17.17 9.76 -1.58
CA LYS A 111 17.98 10.88 -2.06
C LYS A 111 18.74 11.52 -0.89
N ASP A 112 20.00 11.89 -1.12
CA ASP A 112 20.79 12.77 -0.25
C ASP A 112 20.94 12.31 1.22
N CYS A 113 20.68 11.03 1.52
CA CYS A 113 20.77 10.47 2.88
C CYS A 113 19.85 11.12 3.91
N ASP A 114 18.88 11.90 3.45
CA ASP A 114 17.82 12.47 4.26
C ASP A 114 16.68 11.45 4.33
N TYR A 115 16.68 10.64 5.40
CA TYR A 115 15.80 9.48 5.49
C TYR A 115 14.34 9.86 5.69
N LYS A 116 13.67 10.19 4.59
CA LYS A 116 12.26 10.55 4.55
C LYS A 116 11.49 9.56 3.70
N ILE A 117 10.96 8.55 4.39
CA ILE A 117 10.14 7.45 3.85
C ILE A 117 9.06 7.95 2.88
N TRP A 118 8.50 9.14 3.14
CA TRP A 118 7.40 9.72 2.36
C TRP A 118 7.82 10.74 1.31
N GLU A 119 9.09 11.18 1.32
CA GLU A 119 9.56 12.34 0.55
C GLU A 119 10.69 12.01 -0.42
N GLY A 120 11.03 10.73 -0.61
CA GLY A 120 11.96 10.29 -1.66
C GLY A 120 11.28 10.19 -3.03
N ASN A 121 12.07 10.34 -4.11
CA ASN A 121 11.56 10.33 -5.50
C ASN A 121 10.72 9.08 -5.82
N HIS A 122 11.27 7.87 -5.62
CA HIS A 122 10.51 6.62 -5.86
C HIS A 122 9.29 6.49 -4.94
N SER A 123 9.40 6.83 -3.66
CA SER A 123 8.28 6.79 -2.71
C SER A 123 7.16 7.81 -3.01
N GLN A 124 7.47 8.88 -3.73
CA GLN A 124 6.52 9.92 -4.06
C GLN A 124 5.84 9.70 -5.41
N TYR A 125 6.56 9.15 -6.39
CA TYR A 125 6.15 9.24 -7.80
C TYR A 125 6.22 7.92 -8.57
N SER A 126 6.63 6.81 -7.95
CA SER A 126 6.85 5.54 -8.66
C SER A 126 6.19 4.35 -7.99
N VAL A 127 6.04 3.28 -8.76
CA VAL A 127 5.66 1.94 -8.31
C VAL A 127 6.63 0.92 -8.88
N CYS A 128 6.95 -0.11 -8.10
CA CYS A 128 7.71 -1.27 -8.58
C CYS A 128 6.74 -2.29 -9.17
N VAL A 129 6.84 -2.57 -10.47
CA VAL A 129 5.89 -3.46 -11.19
C VAL A 129 6.63 -4.36 -12.18
N PRO A 130 6.04 -5.51 -12.57
CA PRO A 130 6.61 -6.33 -13.63
C PRO A 130 6.65 -5.57 -14.96
N SER A 131 7.81 -5.59 -15.61
CA SER A 131 8.02 -5.06 -16.95
C SER A 131 7.66 -6.11 -18.02
N MET A 132 7.70 -5.70 -19.28
CA MET A 132 7.41 -6.61 -20.41
C MET A 132 8.40 -7.77 -20.53
N THR A 133 9.60 -7.63 -19.96
CA THR A 133 10.64 -8.67 -19.97
C THR A 133 10.52 -9.63 -18.78
N GLY A 134 9.55 -9.41 -17.88
CA GLY A 134 9.28 -10.24 -16.70
C GLY A 134 10.04 -9.81 -15.44
N ASN A 135 10.91 -8.81 -15.52
CA ASN A 135 11.64 -8.27 -14.38
C ASN A 135 10.86 -7.14 -13.70
N CYS A 136 11.04 -6.94 -12.41
CA CYS A 136 10.42 -5.83 -11.68
C CYS A 136 11.24 -4.54 -11.84
N GLU A 137 10.55 -3.45 -12.19
CA GLU A 137 11.18 -2.17 -12.50
C GLU A 137 10.41 -1.00 -11.90
N TRP A 138 11.14 0.06 -11.52
CA TRP A 138 10.52 1.32 -11.09
C TRP A 138 9.85 2.02 -12.26
N THR A 139 8.52 2.10 -12.21
CA THR A 139 7.70 2.78 -13.21
C THR A 139 7.06 4.04 -12.60
N PRO A 140 7.15 5.21 -13.26
CA PRO A 140 6.46 6.41 -12.80
C PRO A 140 4.94 6.23 -12.80
N ILE A 141 4.29 6.68 -11.72
CA ILE A 141 2.82 6.73 -11.66
C ILE A 141 2.37 7.94 -12.48
N GLN A 142 1.76 7.67 -13.63
CA GLN A 142 1.28 8.75 -14.51
C GLN A 142 0.10 9.49 -13.87
N LYS A 143 0.01 10.81 -14.04
CA LYS A 143 -1.08 11.60 -13.44
C LYS A 143 -2.48 11.24 -13.98
N ASN A 144 -2.52 10.71 -15.20
CA ASN A 144 -3.70 10.19 -15.88
C ASN A 144 -3.87 8.67 -15.69
N TYR A 145 -3.21 8.06 -14.70
CA TYR A 145 -3.31 6.63 -14.42
C TYR A 145 -4.78 6.20 -14.39
N GLN A 146 -5.16 5.36 -15.35
CA GLN A 146 -6.52 4.86 -15.46
C GLN A 146 -6.69 3.67 -14.51
N TYR A 147 -7.84 3.60 -13.84
CA TYR A 147 -8.23 2.49 -13.00
C TYR A 147 -8.41 1.23 -13.88
N HIS A 148 -7.35 0.46 -14.11
CA HIS A 148 -7.49 -0.86 -14.74
C HIS A 148 -8.07 -1.84 -13.73
N THR A 149 -9.40 -1.90 -13.60
CA THR A 149 -10.10 -2.97 -12.85
C THR A 149 -9.61 -4.31 -13.39
N PRO A 150 -9.10 -5.23 -12.54
CA PRO A 150 -8.75 -6.56 -13.02
C PRO A 150 -10.00 -7.20 -13.62
N THR A 151 -9.90 -7.56 -14.89
CA THR A 151 -10.90 -8.34 -15.61
C THR A 151 -11.16 -9.61 -14.79
N PRO A 152 -12.42 -9.95 -14.46
CA PRO A 152 -12.71 -11.26 -13.91
C PRO A 152 -12.18 -12.31 -14.90
N VAL A 153 -11.29 -13.19 -14.43
CA VAL A 153 -10.86 -14.35 -15.21
C VAL A 153 -12.13 -15.12 -15.53
N ALA A 154 -12.57 -15.08 -16.78
CA ALA A 154 -13.67 -15.88 -17.26
C ALA A 154 -13.27 -17.35 -17.03
N SER A 155 -13.92 -17.98 -16.07
CA SER A 155 -13.83 -19.41 -15.83
C SER A 155 -14.18 -20.13 -17.13
N LEU A 156 -13.16 -20.72 -17.76
CA LEU A 156 -13.28 -21.70 -18.84
C LEU A 156 -14.02 -22.93 -18.30
N LEU A 157 -15.35 -22.87 -18.27
CA LEU A 157 -16.18 -24.05 -18.17
C LEU A 157 -16.43 -24.55 -19.59
N THR A 158 -15.63 -25.52 -20.00
CA THR A 158 -15.88 -26.39 -21.14
C THR A 158 -17.26 -27.03 -20.99
N GLN A 159 -18.22 -26.59 -21.81
CA GLN A 159 -19.51 -27.26 -21.95
C GLN A 159 -19.31 -28.61 -22.61
N THR A 160 -19.27 -29.67 -21.81
CA THR A 160 -19.47 -31.03 -22.33
C THR A 160 -20.98 -31.27 -22.34
N LYS A 161 -21.58 -31.17 -23.53
CA LYS A 161 -22.96 -31.60 -23.79
C LYS A 161 -23.08 -33.10 -23.50
N MET A 162 -23.88 -33.48 -22.53
CA MET A 162 -24.50 -34.81 -22.50
C MET A 162 -25.88 -34.70 -23.14
N THR A 163 -26.04 -35.35 -24.29
CA THR A 163 -27.34 -35.64 -24.91
C THR A 163 -27.97 -36.84 -24.20
N TYR A 164 -29.30 -36.76 -24.03
CA TYR A 164 -30.19 -37.73 -23.39
C TYR A 164 -30.08 -39.14 -23.95
#